data_AF-A0A0F6AAZ5-F1
#
_entry.id   AF-A0A0F6AAZ5-F1
#
_cell.length_a   1.000
_cell.length_b   1.000
_cell.length_c   1.000
_cell.angle_alpha   90.00
_cell.angle_beta   90.00
_cell.angle_gamma   90.00
#
_symmetry.space_group_name_H-M   'P 1'
#
loop_
_entity.id
_entity.type
_entity.pdbx_description
1 polymer ?
#
loop_
_entity_poly.entity_id
_entity_poly.type
_entity_poly.pdbx_seq_one_letter_code
_entity_poly.pdbx_strand_id
1 'polypeptide(L)'
;MASALKQNCALLTLSALLLTGCGGGGNDSSNSATQTPKKQINSAPNIVFESPSKVMGEQSVIISATITDDQQISSVDWKQVAGKEIK
;
A
#
# COMPACT_ATOMS: atom_id res chain seq x y z
N MET A 1 53.54 -31.39 -25.55
CA MET A 1 53.63 -32.02 -24.22
C MET A 1 52.23 -31.94 -23.62
N ALA A 2 51.46 -33.03 -23.66
CA ALA A 2 51.28 -33.99 -22.55
C ALA A 2 50.63 -33.32 -21.32
N SER A 3 49.65 -33.85 -20.60
CA SER A 3 48.80 -35.05 -20.66
C SER A 3 47.85 -34.90 -19.45
N ALA A 4 46.53 -34.86 -19.65
CA ALA A 4 45.52 -35.83 -19.20
C ALA A 4 45.30 -36.04 -17.68
N LEU A 5 44.01 -36.02 -17.28
CA LEU A 5 43.34 -36.96 -16.37
C LEU A 5 41.81 -36.81 -16.62
N LYS A 6 41.19 -37.55 -17.54
CA LYS A 6 40.47 -38.84 -17.37
C LYS A 6 39.64 -38.98 -16.08
N GLN A 7 38.32 -39.03 -16.22
CA GLN A 7 37.47 -40.08 -15.61
C GLN A 7 36.10 -40.16 -16.30
N ASN A 8 35.87 -41.30 -16.97
CA ASN A 8 34.62 -41.73 -17.60
C ASN A 8 33.70 -42.44 -16.60
N CYS A 9 32.47 -42.70 -17.05
CA CYS A 9 31.46 -43.66 -16.57
C CYS A 9 30.40 -43.14 -15.59
N ALA A 10 29.28 -42.73 -16.19
CA ALA A 10 28.00 -43.43 -16.11
C ALA A 10 27.54 -43.92 -14.72
N LEU A 11 26.40 -43.42 -14.25
CA LEU A 11 25.15 -44.19 -14.17
C LEU A 11 23.99 -43.31 -13.67
N LEU A 12 22.81 -43.57 -14.24
CA LEU A 12 21.48 -43.09 -13.82
C LEU A 12 21.21 -43.32 -12.32
N THR A 13 20.38 -42.47 -11.71
CA THR A 13 19.36 -42.74 -10.67
C THR A 13 18.89 -41.39 -10.08
N LEU A 14 17.65 -41.09 -9.70
CA LEU A 14 16.38 -41.80 -9.68
C LEU A 14 15.32 -40.70 -9.40
N SER A 15 14.52 -40.32 -10.40
CA SER A 15 13.27 -39.60 -10.15
C SER A 15 12.19 -40.63 -9.85
N ALA A 16 11.77 -40.76 -8.59
CA ALA A 16 10.44 -41.30 -8.25
C ALA A 16 10.09 -41.18 -6.75
N LEU A 17 8.98 -40.48 -6.52
CA LEU A 17 7.91 -40.78 -5.56
C LEU A 17 8.28 -41.13 -4.11
N LEU A 18 8.14 -40.15 -3.22
CA LEU A 18 7.60 -40.36 -1.86
C LEU A 18 6.81 -39.12 -1.40
N LEU A 19 5.64 -38.86 -2.00
CA LEU A 19 4.57 -38.14 -1.29
C LEU A 19 3.68 -39.18 -0.61
N THR A 20 4.14 -39.69 0.53
CA THR A 20 3.28 -40.43 1.45
C THR A 20 2.36 -39.44 2.12
N GLY A 21 1.09 -39.43 1.69
CA GLY A 21 0.01 -38.83 2.43
C GLY A 21 -0.19 -39.58 3.76
N CYS A 22 -0.19 -38.83 4.85
CA CYS A 22 -0.71 -39.17 6.17
C CYS A 22 -1.04 -37.81 6.80
N GLY A 23 -2.30 -37.40 6.97
CA GLY A 23 -3.31 -38.08 7.77
C GLY A 23 -3.27 -37.44 9.17
N GLY A 24 -4.13 -36.44 9.41
CA GLY A 24 -4.16 -35.74 10.70
C GLY A 24 -5.34 -34.78 10.80
N GLY A 25 -6.55 -35.32 10.93
CA GLY A 25 -7.73 -34.56 11.31
C GLY A 25 -7.62 -34.13 12.78
N GLY A 26 -7.29 -32.86 12.99
CA GLY A 26 -7.47 -32.19 14.28
C GLY A 26 -8.81 -31.47 14.28
N ASN A 27 -9.78 -32.01 15.01
CA ASN A 27 -10.96 -31.27 15.45
C ASN A 27 -10.50 -30.26 16.50
N ASP A 28 -9.88 -29.17 16.06
CA ASP A 28 -9.88 -27.95 16.84
C ASP A 28 -11.18 -27.23 16.50
N SER A 29 -12.18 -27.41 17.35
CA SER A 29 -13.23 -26.42 17.56
C SER A 29 -12.60 -25.17 18.17
N SER A 30 -11.60 -24.60 17.48
CA SER A 30 -11.36 -23.18 17.57
C SER A 30 -12.64 -22.57 17.05
N ASN A 31 -13.32 -21.85 17.93
CA ASN A 31 -14.35 -20.93 17.55
C ASN A 31 -13.71 -19.98 16.52
N SER A 32 -13.74 -20.36 15.24
CA SER A 32 -13.57 -19.46 14.12
C SER A 32 -14.81 -18.60 14.13
N ALA A 33 -14.87 -17.73 15.13
CA ALA A 33 -15.45 -16.42 14.92
C ALA A 33 -14.74 -15.91 13.69
N THR A 34 -15.39 -16.06 12.54
CA THR A 34 -15.10 -15.31 11.34
C THR A 34 -15.01 -13.87 11.81
N GLN A 35 -13.79 -13.41 12.09
CA GLN A 35 -13.50 -12.03 12.35
C GLN A 35 -13.78 -11.34 11.03
N THR A 36 -15.04 -10.98 10.80
CA THR A 36 -15.40 -10.08 9.72
C THR A 36 -14.47 -8.87 9.89
N PRO A 37 -13.64 -8.54 8.89
CA PRO A 37 -12.76 -7.39 8.98
C PRO A 37 -13.62 -6.21 9.41
N LYS A 38 -13.25 -5.55 10.52
CA LYS A 38 -13.98 -4.38 10.98
C LYS A 38 -14.02 -3.40 9.81
N LYS A 39 -15.22 -3.15 9.27
CA LYS A 39 -15.40 -2.21 8.17
C LYS A 39 -14.79 -0.88 8.60
N GLN A 40 -13.77 -0.43 7.88
CA GLN A 40 -13.20 0.88 8.13
C GLN A 40 -14.24 1.93 7.72
N ILE A 41 -14.59 2.79 8.67
CA ILE A 41 -15.49 3.93 8.44
C ILE A 41 -14.58 5.09 8.06
N ASN A 42 -14.90 5.78 6.96
CA ASN A 42 -14.16 6.96 6.54
C ASN A 42 -14.44 8.12 7.50
N SER A 43 -13.40 8.76 8.03
CA SER A 43 -13.52 10.00 8.79
C SER A 43 -13.39 11.21 7.87
N ALA A 44 -13.88 12.37 8.31
CA ALA A 44 -13.63 13.61 7.58
C ALA A 44 -12.17 14.06 7.81
N PRO A 45 -11.50 14.64 6.80
CA PRO A 45 -10.16 15.16 6.98
C PRO A 45 -10.15 16.40 7.87
N ASN A 46 -9.05 16.62 8.58
CA ASN A 46 -8.77 17.87 9.27
C ASN A 46 -7.93 18.79 8.38
N ILE A 47 -8.35 20.04 8.23
CA ILE A 47 -7.70 21.03 7.37
C ILE A 47 -7.32 22.24 8.22
N VAL A 48 -6.03 22.56 8.25
CA VAL A 48 -5.51 23.80 8.81
C VAL A 48 -4.88 24.59 7.67
N PHE A 49 -5.32 25.82 7.42
CA PHE A 49 -4.75 26.65 6.38
C PHE A 49 -4.42 28.03 6.92
N GLU A 50 -3.43 28.66 6.29
CA GLU A 50 -3.03 30.03 6.60
C GLU A 50 -3.11 30.85 5.32
N SER A 51 -3.70 32.04 5.44
CA SER A 51 -3.81 32.98 4.34
C SER A 51 -3.68 34.40 4.85
N PRO A 52 -3.10 35.33 4.08
CA PRO A 52 -3.12 36.74 4.41
C PRO A 52 -4.55 37.26 4.52
N SER A 53 -4.84 38.03 5.58
CA SER A 53 -6.14 38.69 5.73
C SER A 53 -6.30 39.91 4.83
N LYS A 54 -5.19 40.45 4.32
CA LYS A 54 -5.13 41.58 3.40
C LYS A 54 -3.91 41.47 2.50
N VAL A 55 -4.10 41.86 1.25
CA VAL A 55 -3.04 41.96 0.24
C VAL A 55 -3.17 43.31 -0.46
N MET A 56 -2.07 43.87 -0.96
CA MET A 56 -2.12 45.03 -1.85
C MET A 56 -2.33 44.58 -3.29
N GLY A 57 -2.76 45.50 -4.16
CA GLY A 57 -2.82 45.23 -5.59
C GLY A 57 -1.47 44.78 -6.13
N GLU A 58 -1.52 43.89 -7.13
CA GLU A 58 -0.34 43.35 -7.84
C GLU A 58 0.61 42.51 -6.97
N GLN A 59 0.23 42.20 -5.72
CA GLN A 59 0.95 41.25 -4.89
C GLN A 59 0.56 39.81 -5.20
N SER A 60 1.56 38.99 -5.54
CA SER A 60 1.39 37.54 -5.58
C SER A 60 1.36 36.99 -4.15
N VAL A 61 0.40 36.10 -3.89
CA VAL A 61 0.29 35.41 -2.60
C VAL A 61 0.24 33.91 -2.78
N ILE A 62 0.80 33.20 -1.80
CA ILE A 62 0.72 31.75 -1.70
C ILE A 62 -0.27 31.46 -0.56
N ILE A 63 -1.27 30.64 -0.85
CA ILE A 63 -2.16 30.06 0.16
C ILE A 63 -1.71 28.62 0.34
N SER A 64 -1.45 28.23 1.58
CA SER A 64 -1.03 26.88 1.94
C SER A 64 -2.00 26.27 2.92
N ALA A 65 -2.17 24.94 2.83
CA ALA A 65 -2.98 24.16 3.76
C ALA A 65 -2.23 22.89 4.14
N THR A 66 -2.33 22.52 5.41
CA THR A 66 -1.94 21.23 5.96
C THR A 66 -3.20 20.41 6.15
N ILE A 67 -3.27 19.26 5.48
CA ILE A 67 -4.42 18.35 5.53
C ILE A 67 -3.95 17.06 6.21
N THR A 68 -4.70 16.60 7.20
CA THR A 68 -4.50 15.30 7.86
C THR A 68 -5.75 14.47 7.66
N ASP A 69 -5.58 13.24 7.18
CA ASP A 69 -6.65 12.28 6.95
C ASP A 69 -6.19 10.89 7.37
N ASP A 70 -7.13 9.99 7.63
CA ASP A 70 -6.88 8.70 8.28
C ASP A 70 -5.76 7.89 7.60
N GLN A 71 -5.85 7.74 6.28
CA GLN A 71 -4.89 6.95 5.50
C GLN A 71 -4.32 7.72 4.31
N GLN A 72 -5.21 8.20 3.44
CA GLN A 72 -4.81 8.85 2.20
C GLN A 72 -5.83 9.91 1.80
N ILE A 73 -5.31 11.07 1.42
CA ILE A 73 -6.10 12.14 0.83
C ILE A 73 -6.47 11.71 -0.59
N SER A 74 -7.77 11.68 -0.90
CA SER A 74 -8.27 11.30 -2.22
C SER A 74 -8.12 12.43 -3.26
N SER A 75 -8.44 13.67 -2.87
CA SER A 75 -8.31 14.86 -3.73
C SER A 75 -8.20 16.14 -2.90
N VAL A 76 -7.75 17.22 -3.56
CA VAL A 76 -7.73 18.59 -3.01
C VAL A 76 -8.19 19.54 -4.11
N ASP A 77 -9.26 20.30 -3.83
CA ASP A 77 -9.86 21.24 -4.77
C ASP A 77 -9.88 22.66 -4.19
N TRP A 78 -9.33 23.63 -4.93
CA TRP A 78 -9.36 25.05 -4.58
C TRP A 78 -10.41 25.78 -5.41
N LYS A 79 -11.19 26.64 -4.76
CA LYS A 79 -12.23 27.44 -5.42
C LYS A 79 -12.31 28.84 -4.84
N GLN A 80 -12.35 29.85 -5.72
CA GLN A 80 -12.76 31.20 -5.35
C GLN A 80 -14.28 31.22 -5.11
N VAL A 81 -14.70 31.54 -3.89
CA VAL A 81 -16.14 31.58 -3.51
C VAL A 81 -16.73 32.98 -3.52
N ALA A 82 -15.89 34.02 -3.57
CA ALA A 82 -16.29 35.41 -3.50
C ALA A 82 -15.27 36.35 -4.18
N GLY A 83 -15.69 37.60 -4.42
CA GLY A 83 -14.90 38.62 -5.10
C GLY A 83 -15.07 38.59 -6.62
N LYS A 84 -14.42 39.53 -7.30
CA LYS A 84 -14.42 39.56 -8.76
C LYS A 84 -13.69 38.33 -9.28
N GLU A 85 -14.38 37.55 -10.08
CA GLU A 85 -13.78 36.43 -10.81
C GLU A 85 -12.81 37.00 -11.85
N ILE A 86 -11.57 36.50 -11.83
CA ILE A 86 -10.61 36.78 -12.89
C ILE A 86 -10.82 35.69 -13.94
N LYS A 87 -11.44 36.06 -15.07
CA LYS A 87 -11.63 35.19 -16.23
C LYS A 87 -10.37 35.12 -17.07
#